data_AF-A0A964QFN3-F1
#
_entry.id   AF-A0A964QFN3-F1
#
_cell.length_a   1.000
_cell.length_b   1.000
_cell.length_c   1.000
_cell.angle_alpha   90.00
_cell.angle_beta   90.00
_cell.angle_gamma   90.00
#
_symmetry.space_group_name_H-M   'P 1'
#
loop_
_entity.id
_entity.type
_entity.pdbx_description
1 polymer ?
#
loop_
_entity_poly.entity_id
_entity_poly.type
_entity_poly.pdbx_seq_one_letter_code
_entity_poly.pdbx_strand_id
1 'polypeptide(L)'
;MTPPRATEPPVPRVPLPPPRGGKPLKGPPPPGPAPIQRAATPVATEAILEAMPLPDEKVQLRRYYMRAQMPSPMEGFLEPLRVRSEDDGSGFVIFECSASSLRFSLAIPAASRGEKKGVKDQKEAGEDPFCPRHEPPLKLNRVGQNLICPLCGVRYGRV
;
A
#
# COMPACT_ATOMS: atom_id res chain seq x y z
N MET A 1 4.23 -64.01 -18.96
CA MET A 1 2.96 -64.42 -18.33
C MET A 1 3.17 -64.37 -16.83
N THR A 2 2.66 -63.32 -16.18
CA THR A 2 2.84 -63.04 -14.74
C THR A 2 1.61 -63.58 -13.98
N PRO A 3 1.76 -64.29 -12.85
CA PRO A 3 0.61 -64.80 -12.11
C PRO A 3 -0.15 -63.68 -11.38
N PRO A 4 -1.46 -63.86 -11.11
CA PRO A 4 -2.29 -62.83 -10.48
C PRO A 4 -1.99 -62.68 -8.98
N ARG A 5 -2.07 -61.44 -8.51
CA ARG A 5 -1.85 -61.03 -7.11
C ARG A 5 -3.06 -61.43 -6.26
N ALA A 6 -2.82 -62.20 -5.20
CA ALA A 6 -3.83 -62.59 -4.22
C ALA A 6 -4.37 -61.38 -3.44
N THR A 7 -5.68 -61.35 -3.27
CA THR A 7 -6.43 -60.35 -2.49
C THR A 7 -6.35 -60.68 -1.01
N GLU A 8 -5.83 -59.77 -0.18
CA GLU A 8 -5.86 -59.93 1.29
C GLU A 8 -7.27 -59.69 1.87
N PRO A 9 -7.68 -60.43 2.92
CA PRO A 9 -8.97 -60.24 3.57
C PRO A 9 -8.97 -59.03 4.54
N PRO A 10 -10.13 -58.39 4.79
CA PRO A 10 -10.20 -57.22 5.65
C PRO A 10 -10.11 -57.58 7.14
N VAL A 11 -9.29 -56.80 7.86
CA VAL A 11 -9.07 -56.94 9.31
C VAL A 11 -10.27 -56.39 10.10
N PRO A 12 -10.77 -57.09 11.14
CA PRO A 12 -11.88 -56.59 11.96
C PRO A 12 -11.46 -55.40 12.82
N ARG A 13 -12.28 -54.32 12.80
CA ARG A 13 -12.07 -53.12 13.62
C ARG A 13 -12.61 -53.34 15.03
N VAL A 14 -11.73 -53.27 16.02
CA VAL A 14 -12.11 -53.26 17.45
C VAL A 14 -12.57 -51.83 17.83
N PRO A 15 -13.69 -51.65 18.54
CA PRO A 15 -14.12 -50.33 19.02
C PRO A 15 -13.19 -49.80 20.12
N LEU A 16 -12.81 -48.53 20.03
CA LEU A 16 -12.04 -47.82 21.07
C LEU A 16 -12.93 -47.56 22.32
N PRO A 17 -12.36 -47.62 23.53
CA PRO A 17 -13.08 -47.26 24.74
C PRO A 17 -13.31 -45.74 24.84
N PRO A 18 -14.36 -45.29 25.55
CA PRO A 18 -14.66 -43.87 25.68
C PRO A 18 -13.63 -43.14 26.57
N PRO A 19 -13.40 -41.84 26.33
CA PRO A 19 -12.46 -41.04 27.11
C PRO A 19 -13.00 -40.80 28.54
N ARG A 20 -12.12 -40.97 29.53
CA ARG A 20 -12.43 -40.66 30.94
C ARG A 20 -12.53 -39.15 31.14
N GLY A 21 -13.68 -38.70 31.65
CA GLY A 21 -13.96 -37.30 31.94
C GLY A 21 -13.00 -36.72 32.98
N GLY A 22 -12.17 -35.76 32.57
CA GLY A 22 -11.45 -34.86 33.45
C GLY A 22 -12.29 -33.62 33.78
N LYS A 23 -12.36 -33.24 35.05
CA LYS A 23 -13.05 -32.02 35.50
C LYS A 23 -12.31 -30.77 34.97
N PRO A 24 -13.02 -29.73 34.52
CA PRO A 24 -12.38 -28.49 34.09
C PRO A 24 -11.82 -27.73 35.29
N LEU A 25 -10.52 -27.40 35.24
CA LEU A 25 -9.88 -26.48 36.16
C LEU A 25 -10.48 -25.08 35.92
N LYS A 26 -11.29 -24.59 36.86
CA LYS A 26 -11.73 -23.19 36.91
C LYS A 26 -10.55 -22.34 37.39
N GLY A 27 -9.80 -21.76 36.46
CA GLY A 27 -8.91 -20.64 36.70
C GLY A 27 -9.19 -19.53 35.67
N PRO A 28 -9.02 -18.24 36.02
CA PRO A 28 -9.09 -17.19 35.03
C PRO A 28 -8.01 -17.42 33.96
N PRO A 29 -8.31 -17.17 32.67
CA PRO A 29 -7.32 -17.36 31.61
C PRO A 29 -6.11 -16.44 31.87
N PRO A 30 -4.88 -16.89 31.57
CA PRO A 30 -3.73 -16.02 31.62
C PRO A 30 -3.96 -14.82 30.69
N PRO A 31 -3.50 -13.61 31.05
CA PRO A 31 -3.57 -12.47 30.14
C PRO A 31 -2.86 -12.85 28.84
N GLY A 32 -3.60 -12.81 27.73
CA GLY A 32 -3.05 -13.07 26.41
C GLY A 32 -1.89 -12.10 26.12
N PRO A 33 -0.90 -12.51 25.31
CA PRO A 33 0.15 -11.60 24.90
C PRO A 33 -0.47 -10.35 24.25
N ALA A 34 -0.03 -9.17 24.70
CA ALA A 34 -0.47 -7.90 24.13
C ALA A 34 -0.26 -7.91 22.60
N PRO A 35 -1.17 -7.30 21.82
CA PRO A 35 -1.00 -7.24 20.38
C PRO A 35 0.30 -6.51 20.08
N ILE A 36 1.25 -7.24 19.49
CA ILE A 36 2.48 -6.66 18.94
C ILE A 36 2.00 -5.67 17.88
N GLN A 37 2.13 -4.38 18.16
CA GLN A 37 1.94 -3.35 17.16
C GLN A 37 2.99 -3.60 16.09
N ARG A 38 2.58 -4.24 14.99
CA ARG A 38 3.42 -4.35 13.80
C ARG A 38 3.57 -2.94 13.26
N ALA A 39 4.64 -2.26 13.66
CA ALA A 39 5.15 -1.13 12.91
C ALA A 39 5.38 -1.65 11.49
N ALA A 40 4.54 -1.21 10.56
CA ALA A 40 4.76 -1.45 9.14
C ALA A 40 6.13 -0.85 8.82
N THR A 41 7.11 -1.70 8.58
CA THR A 41 8.41 -1.28 8.07
C THR A 41 8.18 -0.93 6.61
N PRO A 42 8.32 0.33 6.17
CA PRO A 42 8.13 0.65 4.77
C PRO A 42 9.32 0.07 4.00
N VAL A 43 9.01 -0.93 3.17
CA VAL A 43 9.88 -1.47 2.11
C VAL A 43 9.96 -0.40 1.02
N ALA A 44 10.77 0.62 1.27
CA ALA A 44 11.02 1.70 0.33
C ALA A 44 12.54 1.97 0.26
N THR A 45 13.33 0.90 0.29
CA THR A 45 14.68 0.98 0.83
C THR A 45 15.77 1.32 -0.20
N GLU A 46 15.55 1.34 -1.51
CA GLU A 46 16.66 1.58 -2.46
C GLU A 46 16.65 2.95 -3.14
N ALA A 47 15.49 3.58 -3.35
CA ALA A 47 15.41 4.93 -3.92
C ALA A 47 15.38 6.05 -2.86
N ILE A 48 15.10 5.70 -1.60
CA ILE A 48 15.01 6.65 -0.47
C ILE A 48 16.37 6.93 0.16
N LEU A 49 17.38 6.06 -0.02
CA LEU A 49 18.63 6.14 0.76
C LEU A 49 19.38 7.47 0.63
N GLU A 50 19.15 8.21 -0.45
CA GLU A 50 19.80 9.51 -0.69
C GLU A 50 18.86 10.72 -0.55
N ALA A 51 17.54 10.52 -0.40
CA ALA A 51 16.56 11.61 -0.37
C ALA A 51 16.05 11.85 1.05
N MET A 52 16.19 13.08 1.54
CA MET A 52 15.74 13.45 2.88
C MET A 52 14.22 13.70 2.91
N PRO A 53 13.51 13.34 3.99
CA PRO A 53 12.10 13.69 4.13
C PRO A 53 11.92 15.22 4.15
N LEU A 54 10.91 15.73 3.45
CA LEU A 54 10.56 17.14 3.54
C LEU A 54 10.01 17.49 4.93
N PRO A 55 10.45 18.61 5.54
CA PRO A 55 9.80 19.13 6.73
C PRO A 55 8.39 19.61 6.39
N ASP A 56 7.53 19.70 7.41
CA ASP A 56 6.15 20.21 7.28
C ASP A 56 5.34 19.52 6.17
N GLU A 57 5.43 18.19 6.11
CA GLU A 57 4.87 17.34 5.05
C GLU A 57 3.43 17.71 4.65
N LYS A 58 2.56 18.02 5.62
CA LYS A 58 1.16 18.42 5.36
C LYS A 58 1.04 19.71 4.54
N VAL A 59 1.86 20.71 4.86
CA VAL A 59 1.89 21.99 4.15
C VAL A 59 2.46 21.78 2.75
N GLN A 60 3.52 20.98 2.65
CA GLN A 60 4.17 20.66 1.38
C GLN A 60 3.26 19.85 0.44
N LEU A 61 2.51 18.86 0.97
CA LEU A 61 1.49 18.13 0.23
C LEU A 61 0.42 19.05 -0.35
N ARG A 62 -0.07 20.02 0.43
CA ARG A 62 -1.05 20.99 -0.06
C ARG A 62 -0.48 21.83 -1.22
N ARG A 63 0.75 22.31 -1.10
CA ARG A 63 1.44 23.05 -2.18
C ARG A 63 1.63 22.18 -3.42
N TYR A 64 2.04 20.94 -3.23
CA TYR A 64 2.25 19.97 -4.30
C TYR A 64 0.97 19.72 -5.11
N TYR A 65 -0.14 19.50 -4.41
CA TYR A 65 -1.47 19.32 -5.00
C TYR A 65 -1.97 20.54 -5.77
N MET A 66 -1.67 21.74 -5.28
CA MET A 66 -1.96 22.99 -5.98
C MET A 66 -0.98 23.29 -7.12
N ARG A 67 -0.01 22.39 -7.37
CA ARG A 67 1.08 22.57 -8.34
C ARG A 67 1.82 23.89 -8.16
N ALA A 68 1.86 24.39 -6.93
CA ALA A 68 2.57 25.59 -6.57
C ALA A 68 4.07 25.29 -6.51
N GLN A 69 4.90 26.29 -6.79
CA GLN A 69 6.34 26.17 -6.55
C GLN A 69 6.57 25.92 -5.06
N MET A 70 7.33 24.86 -4.76
CA MET A 70 7.62 24.44 -3.39
C MET A 70 8.96 25.01 -2.94
N PRO A 71 9.03 25.68 -1.77
CA PRO A 71 10.29 26.18 -1.24
C PRO A 71 11.16 25.02 -0.77
N SER A 72 12.47 25.12 -1.02
CA SER A 72 13.44 24.18 -0.47
C SER A 72 13.80 24.54 0.97
N PRO A 73 14.01 23.55 1.86
CA PRO A 73 14.56 23.80 3.19
C PRO A 73 15.96 24.45 3.19
N MET A 74 16.68 24.37 2.08
CA MET A 74 18.06 24.85 1.90
C MET A 74 18.14 26.09 1.02
N GLU A 75 17.06 26.89 0.97
CA GLU A 75 16.86 28.01 0.05
C GLU A 75 16.63 27.58 -1.42
N GLY A 76 16.06 28.48 -2.22
CA GLY A 76 15.58 28.17 -3.56
C GLY A 76 14.27 27.38 -3.58
N PHE A 77 14.07 26.59 -4.62
CA PHE A 77 12.86 25.80 -4.85
C PHE A 77 13.16 24.33 -5.15
N LEU A 78 12.13 23.49 -4.97
CA LEU A 78 12.16 22.06 -5.21
C LEU A 78 11.61 21.74 -6.61
N GLU A 79 12.40 21.02 -7.40
CA GLU A 79 11.99 20.52 -8.72
C GLU A 79 11.66 19.03 -8.65
N PRO A 80 10.47 18.58 -9.11
CA PRO A 80 10.14 17.17 -9.12
C PRO A 80 11.06 16.39 -10.08
N LEU A 81 11.83 15.44 -9.55
CA LEU A 81 12.69 14.57 -10.35
C LEU A 81 12.00 13.26 -10.73
N ARG A 82 11.25 12.69 -9.79
CA ARG A 82 10.69 11.34 -9.95
C ARG A 82 9.44 11.15 -9.13
N VAL A 83 8.45 10.51 -9.74
CA VAL A 83 7.23 10.04 -9.09
C VAL A 83 7.23 8.51 -9.13
N ARG A 84 6.91 7.87 -8.02
CA ARG A 84 6.77 6.42 -7.90
C ARG A 84 5.43 6.05 -7.27
N SER A 85 4.92 4.90 -7.69
CA SER A 85 3.78 4.23 -7.06
C SER A 85 4.28 3.15 -6.14
N GLU A 86 3.61 2.96 -5.00
CA GLU A 86 3.86 1.85 -4.08
C GLU A 86 2.77 0.77 -4.18
N ASP A 87 3.07 -0.42 -3.66
CA ASP A 87 2.19 -1.60 -3.76
C ASP A 87 0.86 -1.43 -3.01
N ASP A 88 0.88 -0.70 -1.90
CA ASP A 88 -0.30 -0.32 -1.11
C ASP A 88 -1.20 0.70 -1.83
N GLY A 89 -0.71 1.26 -2.95
CA GLY A 89 -1.38 2.27 -3.75
C GLY A 89 -1.12 3.71 -3.31
N SER A 90 -0.22 3.91 -2.34
CA SER A 90 0.40 5.20 -2.07
C SER A 90 1.30 5.60 -3.25
N GLY A 91 1.83 6.81 -3.19
CA GLY A 91 2.90 7.22 -4.06
C GLY A 91 3.95 8.02 -3.32
N PHE A 92 5.04 8.31 -4.01
CA PHE A 92 6.15 9.04 -3.45
C PHE A 92 6.80 9.91 -4.52
N VAL A 93 7.25 11.10 -4.12
CA VAL A 93 7.88 12.06 -5.01
C VAL A 93 9.26 12.43 -4.49
N ILE A 94 10.26 12.32 -5.37
CA ILE A 94 11.61 12.80 -5.13
C ILE A 94 11.76 14.14 -5.82
N PHE A 95 12.28 15.10 -5.09
CA PHE A 95 12.60 16.44 -5.55
C PHE A 95 14.11 16.66 -5.51
N GLU A 96 14.60 17.59 -6.33
CA GLU A 96 15.93 18.16 -6.22
C GLU A 96 15.84 19.64 -5.86
N CYS A 97 16.70 20.07 -4.94
CA CYS A 97 16.85 21.46 -4.59
C CYS A 97 17.64 22.20 -5.68
N SER A 98 17.04 23.22 -6.26
CA SER A 98 17.68 24.10 -7.26
C SER A 98 18.95 24.80 -6.76
N ALA A 99 19.10 25.03 -5.45
CA ALA A 99 20.24 25.74 -4.88
C ALA A 99 21.40 24.83 -4.44
N SER A 100 21.13 23.57 -4.07
CA SER A 100 22.13 22.68 -3.44
C SER A 100 22.25 21.29 -4.05
N SER A 101 21.43 20.95 -5.05
CA SER A 101 21.28 19.60 -5.61
C SER A 101 20.94 18.50 -4.61
N LEU A 102 20.62 18.86 -3.36
CA LEU A 102 20.18 17.90 -2.36
C LEU A 102 18.80 17.38 -2.74
N ARG A 103 18.59 16.08 -2.49
CA ARG A 103 17.33 15.43 -2.81
C ARG A 103 16.43 15.38 -1.59
N PHE A 104 15.17 15.68 -1.85
CA PHE A 104 14.12 15.64 -0.86
C PHE A 104 12.99 14.74 -1.31
N SER A 105 12.16 14.35 -0.36
CA SER A 105 11.28 13.21 -0.50
C SER A 105 9.94 13.52 0.16
N LEU A 106 8.84 13.23 -0.53
CA LEU A 106 7.48 13.49 -0.07
C LEU A 106 6.63 12.24 -0.26
N ALA A 107 6.13 11.69 0.85
CA ALA A 107 5.19 10.59 0.80
C ALA A 107 3.79 11.13 0.48
N ILE A 108 3.10 10.44 -0.42
CA ILE A 108 1.73 10.77 -0.83
C ILE A 108 0.84 9.62 -0.41
N PRO A 109 -0.10 9.83 0.54
CA PRO A 109 -0.89 8.74 1.09
C PRO A 109 -1.76 8.08 0.02
N ALA A 110 -2.04 6.80 0.19
CA ALA A 110 -2.94 6.06 -0.70
C ALA A 110 -4.31 6.76 -0.85
N ALA A 111 -4.98 6.52 -1.98
CA ALA A 111 -6.32 7.06 -2.22
C ALA A 111 -7.32 6.54 -1.17
N SER A 112 -8.07 7.46 -0.58
CA SER A 112 -9.18 7.17 0.32
C SER A 112 -10.32 6.46 -0.42
N ARG A 113 -11.23 5.81 0.33
CA ARG A 113 -12.38 5.14 -0.26
C ARG A 113 -13.29 6.11 -1.05
N GLY A 114 -13.46 7.34 -0.55
CA GLY A 114 -14.25 8.37 -1.23
C GLY A 114 -13.64 8.80 -2.57
N GLU A 115 -12.33 9.01 -2.59
CA GLU A 115 -11.61 9.35 -3.83
C GLU A 115 -11.68 8.23 -4.87
N LYS A 116 -11.49 6.98 -4.44
CA LYS A 116 -11.60 5.80 -5.32
C LYS A 116 -13.01 5.67 -5.91
N LYS A 117 -14.04 5.93 -5.09
CA LYS A 117 -15.43 5.91 -5.53
C LYS A 117 -15.68 7.00 -6.59
N GLY A 118 -15.26 8.25 -6.35
CA GLY A 118 -15.43 9.33 -7.32
C GLY A 118 -14.78 9.03 -8.68
N VAL A 119 -13.58 8.45 -8.67
CA VAL A 119 -12.90 8.01 -9.91
C VAL A 119 -13.64 6.86 -10.60
N LYS A 120 -14.20 5.93 -9.83
CA LYS A 120 -15.03 4.84 -10.36
C LYS A 120 -16.30 5.37 -11.00
N ASP A 121 -16.97 6.32 -10.36
CA ASP A 121 -18.21 6.91 -10.84
C ASP A 121 -17.99 7.66 -12.17
N GLN A 122 -16.88 8.41 -12.32
CA GLN A 122 -16.49 9.04 -13.59
C GLN A 122 -16.27 8.02 -14.71
N LYS A 123 -15.58 6.92 -14.39
CA LYS A 123 -15.35 5.83 -15.33
C LYS A 123 -16.67 5.17 -15.77
N GLU A 124 -17.59 4.96 -14.84
CA GLU A 124 -18.91 4.36 -15.12
C GLU A 124 -19.80 5.30 -15.95
N ALA A 125 -19.62 6.61 -15.83
CA ALA A 125 -20.23 7.61 -16.70
C ALA A 125 -19.63 7.65 -18.12
N GLY A 126 -18.58 6.87 -18.40
CA GLY A 126 -17.89 6.86 -19.69
C GLY A 126 -16.91 8.02 -19.88
N GLU A 127 -16.60 8.76 -18.81
CA GLU A 127 -15.66 9.88 -18.82
C GLU A 127 -14.23 9.43 -18.56
N ASP A 128 -13.26 10.24 -18.99
CA ASP A 128 -11.85 10.06 -18.61
C ASP A 128 -11.67 10.52 -17.16
N PRO A 129 -11.26 9.64 -16.22
CA PRO A 129 -11.19 10.01 -14.83
C PRO A 129 -10.03 10.96 -14.53
N PHE A 130 -10.28 11.92 -13.65
CA PHE A 130 -9.29 12.91 -13.20
C PHE A 130 -8.80 12.60 -11.78
N CYS A 131 -7.58 13.04 -11.48
CA CYS A 131 -7.04 13.00 -10.14
C CYS A 131 -7.79 14.03 -9.26
N PRO A 132 -8.45 13.59 -8.17
CA PRO A 132 -9.22 14.47 -7.30
C PRO A 132 -8.37 15.37 -6.41
N ARG A 133 -7.04 15.18 -6.41
CA ARG A 133 -6.11 15.92 -5.53
C ARG A 133 -5.45 17.11 -6.20
N HIS A 134 -5.39 17.16 -7.53
CA HIS A 134 -4.63 18.20 -8.22
C HIS A 134 -5.51 19.31 -8.76
N GLU A 135 -5.02 20.53 -8.61
CA GLU A 135 -5.55 21.72 -9.25
C GLU A 135 -4.43 22.39 -10.07
N PRO A 136 -4.60 22.59 -11.39
CA PRO A 136 -5.75 22.19 -12.21
C PRO A 136 -5.92 20.65 -12.34
N PRO A 137 -7.15 20.18 -12.66
CA PRO A 137 -7.45 18.76 -12.80
C PRO A 137 -6.53 18.05 -13.79
N LEU A 138 -6.09 16.85 -13.42
CA LEU A 138 -5.14 16.06 -14.20
C LEU A 138 -5.71 14.69 -14.53
N LYS A 139 -5.70 14.29 -15.79
CA LYS A 139 -6.17 12.95 -16.19
C LYS A 139 -5.34 11.84 -15.53
N LEU A 140 -6.00 10.77 -15.13
CA LEU A 140 -5.33 9.57 -14.64
C LEU A 140 -4.77 8.75 -15.81
N ASN A 141 -3.56 8.24 -15.64
CA ASN A 141 -2.92 7.38 -16.62
C ASN A 141 -3.32 5.92 -16.40
N ARG A 142 -3.52 5.21 -17.51
CA ARG A 142 -3.71 3.76 -17.53
C ARG A 142 -2.34 3.09 -17.58
N VAL A 143 -1.95 2.44 -16.49
CA VAL A 143 -0.68 1.71 -16.38
C VAL A 143 -1.00 0.25 -16.10
N GLY A 144 -0.90 -0.59 -17.13
CA GLY A 144 -1.40 -1.96 -17.10
C GLY A 144 -2.90 -1.97 -16.77
N GLN A 145 -3.27 -2.63 -15.69
CA GLN A 145 -4.66 -2.68 -15.20
C GLN A 145 -5.00 -1.56 -14.21
N ASN A 146 -4.09 -0.62 -13.91
CA ASN A 146 -4.28 0.36 -12.86
C ASN A 146 -4.51 1.77 -13.42
N LEU A 147 -5.34 2.55 -12.73
CA LEU A 147 -5.49 3.99 -12.92
C LEU A 147 -4.62 4.73 -11.89
N ILE A 148 -3.59 5.42 -12.38
CA ILE A 148 -2.54 6.05 -11.57
C ILE A 148 -2.42 7.52 -11.93
N CYS A 149 -2.31 8.39 -10.94
CA CYS A 149 -2.02 9.79 -11.19
C CYS A 149 -0.51 9.96 -11.51
N PRO A 150 -0.13 10.59 -12.63
CA PRO A 150 1.27 10.72 -13.01
C PRO A 150 2.08 11.67 -12.12
N LEU A 151 1.43 12.59 -11.39
CA LEU A 151 2.09 13.47 -10.43
C LEU A 151 2.10 12.89 -9.01
N CYS A 152 1.04 12.21 -8.57
CA CYS A 152 1.02 11.63 -7.22
C CYS A 152 1.72 10.27 -7.14
N GLY A 153 1.70 9.48 -8.21
CA GLY A 153 1.98 8.04 -8.15
C GLY A 153 0.86 7.22 -7.49
N VAL A 154 -0.17 7.87 -6.93
CA VAL A 154 -1.28 7.21 -6.24
C VAL A 154 -2.17 6.42 -7.21
N ARG A 155 -2.53 5.20 -6.80
CA ARG A 155 -3.47 4.32 -7.51
C ARG A 155 -4.90 4.55 -7.03
N TYR A 156 -5.78 4.93 -7.96
CA TYR A 156 -7.20 5.21 -7.68
C TYR A 156 -8.13 4.05 -8.01
N GLY A 157 -7.72 3.11 -8.85
CA GLY A 157 -8.58 1.99 -9.20
C GLY A 157 -7.97 1.14 -10.30
N ARG A 158 -8.80 0.27 -10.89
CA ARG A 158 -8.45 -0.51 -12.07
C ARG A 158 -9.19 0.00 -13.32
N VAL A 159 -8.52 -0.14 -14.46
CA VAL A 159 -9.07 0.14 -15.79
C VAL A 159 -10.19 -0.83 -16.13
#